data_AF-A0A950WTQ7-F1
#
_entry.id   AF-A0A950WTQ7-F1
#
_cell.length_a   1.000
_cell.length_b   1.000
_cell.length_c   1.000
_cell.angle_alpha   90.00
_cell.angle_beta   90.00
_cell.angle_gamma   90.00
#
_symmetry.space_group_name_H-M   'P 1'
#
loop_
_entity.id
_entity.type
_entity.pdbx_description
1 polymer ?
#
loop_
_entity_poly.entity_id
_entity_poly.type
_entity_poly.pdbx_seq_one_letter_code
_entity_poly.pdbx_strand_id
1 'polypeptide(L)'
;MDIAQELLEAIHAVYGLHPEHRSLHAKGTCLTGTFTATPTAGRLTRAAHMAGEPVPVTVRFSNGTGTPHVHDGAMDGRGLAIKFHLPDGTTTDFVGLTLPVFFVRTPEDLLEFTRARTDPDAVGPFLAAHPETVPAVTMQLSALPRASYAQTTFFGIHAFKFVAADGTETWIRYRWQPDAGEETLAQDEADGLAADYLQDEVRTRVERAPITFTLFLQLADDGDPTDDPTAQWPDEREQVEA
;
A
#
# COMPACT_ATOMS: atom_id res chain seq x y z
N MET A 1 -2.09 13.80 -24.93
CA MET A 1 -2.97 12.70 -24.53
C MET A 1 -3.27 12.91 -23.05
N ASP A 2 -4.32 12.32 -22.47
CA ASP A 2 -4.51 12.44 -21.02
C ASP A 2 -3.37 11.68 -20.30
N ILE A 3 -2.82 12.26 -19.24
CA ILE A 3 -1.68 11.70 -18.50
C ILE A 3 -1.97 10.29 -17.98
N ALA A 4 -3.22 10.02 -17.61
CA ALA A 4 -3.66 8.70 -17.19
C ALA A 4 -3.48 7.65 -18.31
N GLN A 5 -3.80 8.01 -19.56
CA GLN A 5 -3.62 7.12 -20.70
C GLN A 5 -2.14 6.92 -21.02
N GLU A 6 -1.33 7.99 -20.99
CA GLU A 6 0.12 7.90 -21.18
C GLU A 6 0.78 6.99 -20.14
N LEU A 7 0.34 7.09 -18.88
CA LEU A 7 0.84 6.26 -17.80
C LEU A 7 0.45 4.78 -18.00
N LEU A 8 -0.77 4.50 -18.44
CA LEU A 8 -1.18 3.12 -18.76
C LEU A 8 -0.32 2.53 -19.89
N GLU A 9 -0.09 3.28 -20.95
CA GLU A 9 0.78 2.85 -22.06
C GLU A 9 2.22 2.60 -21.60
N ALA A 10 2.78 3.48 -20.75
CA ALA A 10 4.10 3.29 -20.18
C ALA A 10 4.19 2.05 -19.26
N ILE A 11 3.16 1.81 -18.42
CA ILE A 11 3.08 0.61 -17.59
C ILE A 11 3.03 -0.66 -18.45
N HIS A 12 2.23 -0.66 -19.52
CA HIS A 12 2.15 -1.80 -20.44
C HIS A 12 3.43 -2.02 -21.21
N ALA A 13 4.22 -0.97 -21.49
CA ALA A 13 5.55 -1.12 -22.08
C ALA A 13 6.53 -1.82 -21.13
N VAL A 14 6.40 -1.63 -19.81
CA VAL A 14 7.25 -2.28 -18.80
C VAL A 14 6.83 -3.72 -18.53
N TYR A 15 5.53 -3.97 -18.33
CA TYR A 15 5.03 -5.26 -17.82
C TYR A 15 4.28 -6.11 -18.85
N GLY A 16 3.99 -5.55 -20.02
CA GLY A 16 3.05 -6.10 -20.99
C GLY A 16 1.60 -5.72 -20.69
N LEU A 17 0.76 -5.75 -21.72
CA LEU A 17 -0.70 -5.68 -21.57
C LEU A 17 -1.24 -7.09 -21.30
N HIS A 18 -1.90 -7.26 -20.16
CA HIS A 18 -2.53 -8.52 -19.76
C HIS A 18 -4.05 -8.29 -19.65
N PRO A 19 -4.85 -8.66 -20.66
CA PRO A 19 -6.30 -8.54 -20.60
C PRO A 19 -6.88 -9.21 -19.35
N GLU A 20 -7.95 -8.64 -18.80
CA GLU A 20 -8.63 -9.12 -17.58
C GLU A 20 -7.82 -8.96 -16.27
N HIS A 21 -6.58 -8.48 -16.34
CA HIS A 21 -5.77 -8.13 -15.18
C HIS A 21 -5.65 -6.60 -15.01
N ARG A 22 -5.34 -6.18 -13.78
CA ARG A 22 -4.97 -4.78 -13.51
C ARG A 22 -3.60 -4.48 -14.13
N SER A 23 -3.41 -3.26 -14.66
CA SER A 23 -2.14 -2.82 -15.25
C SER A 23 -0.96 -2.85 -14.26
N LEU A 24 -1.24 -2.60 -12.98
CA LEU A 24 -0.34 -2.83 -11.84
C LEU A 24 -1.12 -3.60 -10.77
N HIS A 25 -0.42 -4.26 -9.86
CA HIS A 25 -1.03 -5.16 -8.89
C HIS A 25 -1.90 -6.25 -9.55
N ALA A 26 -1.40 -6.81 -10.65
CA ALA A 26 -2.12 -7.77 -11.49
C ALA A 26 -2.47 -9.05 -10.72
N LYS A 27 -1.51 -9.57 -9.95
CA LYS A 27 -1.66 -10.73 -9.08
C LYS A 27 -2.17 -10.34 -7.70
N GLY A 28 -3.17 -11.04 -7.17
CA GLY A 28 -3.68 -10.80 -5.83
C GLY A 28 -4.94 -11.58 -5.47
N THR A 29 -5.22 -11.67 -4.17
CA THR A 29 -6.35 -12.43 -3.60
C THR A 29 -7.29 -11.51 -2.84
N CYS A 30 -8.60 -11.69 -3.06
CA CYS A 30 -9.63 -10.98 -2.32
C CYS A 30 -10.13 -11.79 -1.13
N LEU A 31 -10.38 -11.11 -0.02
CA LEU A 31 -10.98 -11.64 1.20
C LEU A 31 -12.11 -10.73 1.65
N THR A 32 -12.91 -11.20 2.59
CA THR A 32 -13.95 -10.41 3.27
C THR A 32 -13.69 -10.41 4.77
N GLY A 33 -14.07 -9.32 5.45
CA GLY A 33 -13.92 -9.21 6.89
C GLY A 33 -14.80 -8.12 7.46
N THR A 34 -14.43 -7.66 8.66
CA THR A 34 -15.07 -6.55 9.35
C THR A 34 -14.01 -5.61 9.91
N PHE A 35 -14.28 -4.32 9.92
CA PHE A 35 -13.48 -3.32 10.64
C PHE A 35 -14.32 -2.69 11.73
N THR A 36 -13.73 -2.48 12.91
CA THR A 36 -14.38 -1.81 14.03
C THR A 36 -13.41 -0.80 14.59
N ALA A 37 -13.75 0.47 14.48
CA ALA A 37 -12.88 1.53 14.96
C ALA A 37 -12.87 1.66 16.48
N THR A 38 -11.79 2.16 17.05
CA THR A 38 -11.71 2.53 18.45
C THR A 38 -12.51 3.82 18.72
N PRO A 39 -12.97 4.05 19.96
CA PRO A 39 -13.58 5.32 20.34
C PRO A 39 -12.65 6.53 20.13
N THR A 40 -11.33 6.32 20.13
CA THR A 40 -10.34 7.38 19.92
C THR A 40 -10.33 7.83 18.46
N ALA A 41 -10.38 6.91 17.50
CA ALA A 41 -10.49 7.26 16.08
C ALA A 41 -11.78 8.04 15.76
N GLY A 42 -12.90 7.67 16.38
CA GLY A 42 -14.18 8.37 16.22
C GLY A 42 -14.17 9.83 16.68
N ARG A 43 -13.17 10.25 17.47
CA ARG A 43 -12.97 11.66 17.85
C ARG A 43 -12.21 12.46 16.80
N LEU A 44 -11.39 11.82 15.98
CA LEU A 44 -10.56 12.48 14.97
C LEU A 44 -11.34 12.80 13.69
N THR A 45 -12.39 12.04 13.39
CA THR A 45 -13.13 12.19 12.13
C THR A 45 -14.61 11.87 12.26
N ARG A 46 -15.43 12.51 11.43
CA ARG A 46 -16.86 12.19 11.26
C ARG A 46 -17.12 11.05 10.26
N ALA A 47 -16.09 10.35 9.79
CA ALA A 47 -16.25 9.28 8.81
C ALA A 47 -17.04 8.09 9.39
N ALA A 48 -18.03 7.58 8.66
CA ALA A 48 -18.96 6.58 9.18
C ALA A 48 -18.28 5.26 9.62
N HIS A 49 -17.24 4.81 8.91
CA HIS A 49 -16.48 3.61 9.28
C HIS A 49 -15.62 3.79 10.54
N MET A 50 -15.43 5.04 11.01
CA MET A 50 -14.70 5.37 12.23
C MET A 50 -15.63 5.58 13.44
N ALA A 51 -16.94 5.35 13.30
CA ALA A 51 -17.92 5.60 14.37
C ALA A 51 -17.95 4.52 15.48
N GLY A 52 -17.17 3.44 15.34
CA GLY A 52 -17.06 2.36 16.32
C GLY A 52 -18.03 1.18 16.15
N GLU A 53 -18.99 1.30 15.24
CA GLU A 53 -19.81 0.15 14.82
C GLU A 53 -19.05 -0.73 13.81
N PRO A 54 -19.15 -2.07 13.89
CA PRO A 54 -18.52 -2.95 12.91
C PRO A 54 -19.04 -2.69 11.49
N VAL A 55 -18.13 -2.43 10.55
CA VAL A 55 -18.44 -2.27 9.12
C VAL A 55 -17.89 -3.45 8.30
N PRO A 56 -18.68 -4.02 7.37
CA PRO A 56 -18.17 -5.03 6.45
C PRO A 56 -17.07 -4.44 5.56
N VAL A 57 -16.04 -5.25 5.28
CA VAL A 57 -14.96 -4.87 4.36
C VAL A 57 -14.70 -5.92 3.29
N THR A 58 -14.30 -5.46 2.11
CA THR A 58 -13.63 -6.27 1.10
C THR A 58 -12.16 -5.92 1.09
N VAL A 59 -11.30 -6.92 1.27
CA VAL A 59 -9.85 -6.76 1.34
C VAL A 59 -9.22 -7.37 0.10
N ARG A 60 -8.17 -6.76 -0.44
CA ARG A 60 -7.33 -7.37 -1.48
C ARG A 60 -5.86 -7.21 -1.15
N PHE A 61 -5.18 -8.35 -1.02
CA PHE A 61 -3.72 -8.43 -1.03
C PHE A 61 -3.21 -8.60 -2.45
N SER A 62 -2.00 -8.11 -2.75
CA SER A 62 -1.42 -8.17 -4.08
C SER A 62 0.10 -8.04 -4.11
N ASN A 63 0.72 -8.59 -5.14
CA ASN A 63 2.06 -8.18 -5.58
C ASN A 63 1.95 -6.81 -6.27
N GLY A 64 3.05 -6.07 -6.40
CA GLY A 64 3.05 -4.71 -6.96
C GLY A 64 3.09 -4.66 -8.48
N THR A 65 3.73 -5.66 -9.12
CA THR A 65 3.95 -5.63 -10.58
C THR A 65 2.66 -5.75 -11.41
N GLY A 66 2.78 -5.37 -12.69
CA GLY A 66 1.78 -5.62 -13.72
C GLY A 66 1.78 -7.05 -14.28
N THR A 67 2.63 -7.94 -13.77
CA THR A 67 2.79 -9.32 -14.29
C THR A 67 1.89 -10.29 -13.51
N PRO A 68 0.84 -10.88 -14.13
CA PRO A 68 -0.14 -11.70 -13.42
C PRO A 68 0.42 -12.96 -12.75
N HIS A 69 1.50 -13.51 -13.29
CA HIS A 69 2.14 -14.75 -12.83
C HIS A 69 3.52 -14.50 -12.22
N VAL A 70 3.76 -13.30 -11.69
CA VAL A 70 5.00 -12.99 -10.98
C VAL A 70 5.20 -13.95 -9.81
N HIS A 71 6.44 -14.41 -9.61
CA HIS A 71 6.80 -15.19 -8.43
C HIS A 71 6.62 -14.35 -7.16
N ASP A 72 5.99 -14.91 -6.11
CA ASP A 72 5.70 -14.16 -4.89
C ASP A 72 6.93 -13.70 -4.10
N GLY A 73 8.08 -14.33 -4.36
CA GLY A 73 9.39 -13.94 -3.83
C GLY A 73 10.11 -12.84 -4.61
N ALA A 74 9.51 -12.28 -5.66
CA ALA A 74 10.13 -11.20 -6.43
C ALA A 74 10.34 -9.93 -5.58
N MET A 75 11.40 -9.18 -5.91
CA MET A 75 11.73 -7.88 -5.31
C MET A 75 10.78 -6.78 -5.83
N ASP A 76 9.53 -6.80 -5.37
CA ASP A 76 8.51 -5.78 -5.61
C ASP A 76 7.75 -5.43 -4.32
N GLY A 77 6.90 -4.41 -4.37
CA GLY A 77 6.06 -4.04 -3.22
C GLY A 77 4.93 -5.05 -3.03
N ARG A 78 4.33 -5.10 -1.84
CA ARG A 78 3.03 -5.76 -1.65
C ARG A 78 1.98 -4.69 -1.41
N GLY A 79 0.78 -4.89 -1.94
CA GLY A 79 -0.35 -3.99 -1.78
C GLY A 79 -1.43 -4.55 -0.86
N LEU A 80 -2.01 -3.67 -0.05
CA LEU A 80 -3.23 -3.91 0.73
C LEU A 80 -4.26 -2.86 0.31
N ALA A 81 -5.39 -3.31 -0.22
CA ALA A 81 -6.55 -2.46 -0.45
C ALA A 81 -7.72 -2.93 0.41
N ILE A 82 -8.40 -2.01 1.08
CA ILE A 82 -9.57 -2.28 1.92
C ILE A 82 -10.70 -1.37 1.46
N LYS A 83 -11.79 -1.95 1.02
CA LYS A 83 -13.05 -1.27 0.73
C LYS A 83 -13.99 -1.43 1.92
N PHE A 84 -14.38 -0.32 2.51
CA PHE A 84 -15.36 -0.26 3.60
C PHE A 84 -16.76 -0.06 3.02
N HIS A 85 -17.70 -0.92 3.40
CA HIS A 85 -19.11 -0.82 2.98
C HIS A 85 -19.89 -0.06 4.06
N LEU A 86 -20.29 1.18 3.75
CA LEU A 86 -20.84 2.12 4.73
C LEU A 86 -22.36 1.92 4.93
N PRO A 87 -22.93 2.33 6.08
CA PRO A 87 -24.35 2.11 6.39
C PRO A 87 -25.34 2.75 5.40
N ASP A 88 -24.94 3.83 4.72
CA ASP A 88 -25.76 4.51 3.71
C ASP A 88 -25.70 3.84 2.32
N GLY A 89 -24.98 2.73 2.20
CA GLY A 89 -24.77 1.99 0.95
C GLY A 89 -23.62 2.51 0.10
N THR A 90 -22.92 3.57 0.52
CA THR A 90 -21.71 4.06 -0.16
C THR A 90 -20.46 3.28 0.28
N THR A 91 -19.33 3.56 -0.35
CA THR A 91 -18.04 2.92 -0.01
C THR A 91 -16.93 3.93 0.10
N THR A 92 -15.93 3.62 0.91
CA THR A 92 -14.64 4.32 0.93
C THR A 92 -13.52 3.30 0.88
N ASP A 93 -12.40 3.67 0.27
CA ASP A 93 -11.27 2.77 0.04
C ASP A 93 -10.02 3.27 0.72
N PHE A 94 -9.33 2.37 1.41
CA PHE A 94 -7.92 2.50 1.73
C PHE A 94 -7.13 1.71 0.68
N VAL A 95 -6.04 2.30 0.18
CA VAL A 95 -5.09 1.64 -0.72
C VAL A 95 -3.69 1.97 -0.23
N GLY A 96 -2.91 0.93 0.08
CA GLY A 96 -1.58 1.08 0.63
C GLY A 96 -0.59 0.04 0.10
N LEU A 97 0.68 0.29 0.40
CA LEU A 97 1.83 -0.54 0.00
C LEU A 97 2.68 -0.89 1.21
N THR A 98 3.59 -1.85 1.06
CA THR A 98 4.62 -2.14 2.08
C THR A 98 5.72 -1.07 2.18
N LEU A 99 5.77 -0.11 1.26
CA LEU A 99 6.69 1.03 1.34
C LEU A 99 5.98 2.20 2.07
N PRO A 100 6.64 2.88 3.02
CA PRO A 100 6.06 4.02 3.75
C PRO A 100 6.08 5.33 2.96
N VAL A 101 6.79 5.35 1.82
CA VAL A 101 6.93 6.48 0.90
C VAL A 101 6.70 6.03 -0.54
N PHE A 102 6.41 6.98 -1.43
CA PHE A 102 6.31 6.73 -2.86
C PHE A 102 7.61 7.07 -3.59
N PHE A 103 7.71 6.60 -4.84
CA PHE A 103 8.88 6.82 -5.69
C PHE A 103 9.03 8.28 -6.14
N VAL A 104 7.93 9.00 -6.33
CA VAL A 104 7.92 10.33 -6.92
C VAL A 104 6.77 11.16 -6.35
N ARG A 105 6.81 12.48 -6.58
CA ARG A 105 5.83 13.43 -6.03
C ARG A 105 4.62 13.62 -6.92
N THR A 106 4.80 13.59 -8.24
CA THR A 106 3.76 13.97 -9.20
C THR A 106 3.42 12.84 -10.17
N PRO A 107 2.20 12.85 -10.76
CA PRO A 107 1.86 11.94 -11.85
C PRO A 107 2.79 12.06 -13.08
N GLU A 108 3.29 13.27 -13.37
CA GLU A 108 4.23 13.54 -14.46
C GLU A 108 5.57 12.83 -14.22
N ASP A 109 6.13 12.98 -13.02
CA ASP A 109 7.36 12.28 -12.63
C ASP A 109 7.15 10.76 -12.60
N LEU A 110 5.93 10.29 -12.27
CA LEU A 110 5.61 8.86 -12.29
C LEU A 110 5.61 8.31 -13.70
N LEU A 111 5.06 9.06 -14.65
CA LEU A 111 5.11 8.72 -16.07
C LEU A 111 6.56 8.68 -16.57
N GLU A 112 7.36 9.69 -16.24
CA GLU A 112 8.78 9.75 -16.62
C GLU A 112 9.57 8.58 -16.00
N PHE A 113 9.41 8.33 -14.70
CA PHE A 113 10.04 7.21 -14.01
C PHE A 113 9.65 5.87 -14.63
N THR A 114 8.37 5.69 -14.98
CA THR A 114 7.88 4.45 -15.61
C THR A 114 8.49 4.27 -17.00
N ARG A 115 8.58 5.33 -17.81
CA ARG A 115 9.25 5.31 -19.12
C ARG A 115 10.73 5.02 -19.00
N ALA A 116 11.43 5.63 -18.04
CA ALA A 116 12.85 5.38 -17.79
C ALA A 116 13.13 3.90 -17.49
N ARG A 117 12.18 3.16 -16.90
CA ARG A 117 12.34 1.72 -16.62
C ARG A 117 12.23 0.81 -17.84
N THR A 118 11.84 1.33 -18.99
CA THR A 118 11.87 0.58 -20.27
C THR A 118 13.26 0.56 -20.91
N ASP A 119 14.18 1.42 -20.45
CA ASP A 119 15.55 1.54 -20.92
C ASP A 119 16.52 1.61 -19.72
N PRO A 120 17.32 0.56 -19.47
CA PRO A 120 18.26 0.57 -18.34
C PRO A 120 19.21 1.78 -18.30
N ASP A 121 19.53 2.37 -19.46
CA ASP A 121 20.43 3.53 -19.54
C ASP A 121 19.73 4.85 -19.12
N ALA A 122 18.39 4.87 -19.06
CA ALA A 122 17.61 6.05 -18.68
C ALA A 122 17.34 6.16 -17.18
N VAL A 123 17.43 5.06 -16.42
CA VAL A 123 17.15 5.05 -14.97
C VAL A 123 18.17 5.88 -14.20
N GLY A 124 19.46 5.77 -14.52
CA GLY A 124 20.53 6.53 -13.86
C GLY A 124 20.34 8.04 -13.98
N PRO A 125 20.17 8.58 -15.20
CA PRO A 125 19.82 9.99 -15.42
C PRO A 125 18.58 10.45 -14.67
N PHE A 126 17.50 9.65 -14.65
CA PHE A 126 16.29 9.99 -13.91
C PHE A 126 16.57 10.14 -12.41
N LEU A 127 17.25 9.16 -11.79
CA LEU A 127 17.58 9.22 -10.36
C LEU A 127 18.52 10.39 -10.01
N ALA A 128 19.37 10.83 -10.95
CA ALA A 128 20.20 12.01 -10.77
C ALA A 128 19.39 13.32 -10.79
N ALA A 129 18.31 13.38 -11.58
CA ALA A 129 17.39 14.51 -11.63
C ALA A 129 16.37 14.52 -10.48
N HIS A 130 16.01 13.33 -9.97
CA HIS A 130 15.02 13.09 -8.92
C HIS A 130 15.64 12.39 -7.71
N PRO A 131 16.51 13.07 -6.93
CA PRO A 131 17.14 12.47 -5.76
C PRO A 131 16.13 11.99 -4.70
N GLU A 132 14.93 12.57 -4.66
CA GLU A 132 13.81 12.15 -3.80
C GLU A 132 13.31 10.72 -4.10
N THR A 133 13.59 10.18 -5.29
CA THR A 133 13.22 8.81 -5.68
C THR A 133 14.16 7.75 -5.09
N VAL A 134 15.41 8.13 -4.80
CA VAL A 134 16.46 7.19 -4.37
C VAL A 134 16.10 6.40 -3.11
N PRO A 135 15.51 7.00 -2.04
CA PRO A 135 15.12 6.25 -0.85
C PRO A 135 14.12 5.13 -1.16
N ALA A 136 13.03 5.42 -1.87
CA ALA A 136 12.00 4.44 -2.21
C ALA A 136 12.55 3.30 -3.08
N VAL A 137 13.39 3.62 -4.08
CA VAL A 137 14.06 2.62 -4.92
C VAL A 137 14.99 1.74 -4.09
N THR A 138 15.79 2.34 -3.20
CA THR A 138 16.72 1.61 -2.33
C THR A 138 15.97 0.66 -1.40
N MET A 139 14.88 1.12 -0.79
CA MET A 139 14.02 0.30 0.06
C MET A 139 13.42 -0.86 -0.72
N GLN A 140 12.93 -0.61 -1.94
CA GLN A 140 12.34 -1.65 -2.79
C GLN A 140 13.36 -2.73 -3.18
N LEU A 141 14.57 -2.34 -3.58
CA LEU A 141 15.62 -3.25 -4.02
C LEU A 141 16.29 -4.00 -2.87
N SER A 142 16.18 -3.49 -1.65
CA SER A 142 16.74 -4.13 -0.44
C SER A 142 15.68 -4.91 0.35
N ALA A 143 14.42 -4.91 -0.09
CA ALA A 143 13.33 -5.57 0.62
C ALA A 143 13.47 -7.09 0.51
N LEU A 144 13.46 -7.76 1.67
CA LEU A 144 13.38 -9.21 1.73
C LEU A 144 11.97 -9.71 1.36
N PRO A 145 11.85 -10.90 0.73
CA PRO A 145 10.56 -11.53 0.50
C PRO A 145 9.74 -11.68 1.79
N ARG A 146 8.43 -11.49 1.69
CA ARG A 146 7.51 -11.64 2.84
C ARG A 146 7.20 -13.13 3.04
N ALA A 147 7.11 -13.58 4.29
CA ALA A 147 6.65 -14.95 4.57
C ALA A 147 5.13 -15.10 4.35
N SER A 148 4.38 -14.03 4.63
CA SER A 148 2.92 -13.95 4.48
C SER A 148 2.49 -12.51 4.22
N TYR A 149 1.40 -12.31 3.46
CA TYR A 149 0.72 -11.01 3.42
C TYR A 149 0.17 -10.59 4.79
N ALA A 150 -0.14 -11.55 5.66
CA ALA A 150 -0.65 -11.33 7.01
C ALA A 150 0.44 -11.00 8.04
N GLN A 151 1.71 -10.90 7.62
CA GLN A 151 2.86 -10.65 8.50
C GLN A 151 3.76 -9.56 7.90
N THR A 152 3.17 -8.50 7.37
CA THR A 152 3.89 -7.30 6.93
C THR A 152 3.06 -6.05 7.16
N THR A 153 3.69 -4.95 7.53
CA THR A 153 3.01 -3.65 7.68
C THR A 153 2.69 -3.05 6.29
N PHE A 154 1.52 -2.41 6.18
CA PHE A 154 1.12 -1.63 5.01
C PHE A 154 0.88 -0.17 5.37
N PHE A 155 1.33 0.73 4.50
CA PHE A 155 1.28 2.17 4.69
C PHE A 155 0.38 2.81 3.63
N GLY A 156 -0.40 3.81 4.02
CA GLY A 156 -1.20 4.61 3.09
C GLY A 156 -0.38 5.57 2.23
N ILE A 157 0.88 5.81 2.62
CA ILE A 157 1.87 6.72 2.00
C ILE A 157 1.44 8.19 2.03
N HIS A 158 0.33 8.53 1.40
CA HIS A 158 -0.21 9.88 1.33
C HIS A 158 -0.72 10.33 2.70
N ALA A 159 -0.61 11.64 2.97
CA ALA A 159 -1.29 12.25 4.10
C ALA A 159 -2.76 12.51 3.76
N PHE A 160 -3.64 12.24 4.72
CA PHE A 160 -5.07 12.50 4.62
C PHE A 160 -5.48 13.46 5.72
N LYS A 161 -6.40 14.37 5.41
CA LYS A 161 -6.97 15.27 6.41
C LYS A 161 -8.22 14.66 7.02
N PHE A 162 -8.15 14.34 8.30
CA PHE A 162 -9.29 13.98 9.12
C PHE A 162 -9.97 15.23 9.62
N VAL A 163 -11.30 15.19 9.68
CA VAL A 163 -12.11 16.33 10.13
C VAL A 163 -13.17 15.82 11.09
N ALA A 164 -13.03 16.20 12.35
CA ALA A 164 -13.90 15.82 13.45
C ALA A 164 -15.31 16.46 13.33
N ALA A 165 -16.23 16.04 14.20
CA ALA A 165 -17.60 16.56 14.23
C ALA A 165 -17.68 18.04 14.60
N ASP A 166 -16.72 18.56 15.36
CA ASP A 166 -16.60 19.98 15.74
C ASP A 166 -15.86 20.82 14.69
N GLY A 167 -15.37 20.20 13.61
CA GLY A 167 -14.61 20.86 12.55
C GLY A 167 -13.09 20.88 12.77
N THR A 168 -12.58 20.30 13.86
CA THR A 168 -11.12 20.17 14.08
C THR A 168 -10.51 19.34 12.94
N GLU A 169 -9.43 19.86 12.35
CA GLU A 169 -8.71 19.21 11.28
C GLU A 169 -7.40 18.61 11.80
N THR A 170 -7.10 17.37 11.41
CA THR A 170 -5.86 16.68 11.78
C THR A 170 -5.33 15.92 10.57
N TRP A 171 -4.06 16.11 10.23
CA TRP A 171 -3.42 15.36 9.17
C TRP A 171 -2.90 14.03 9.71
N ILE A 172 -3.17 12.95 8.97
CA ILE A 172 -2.77 11.60 9.35
C ILE A 172 -2.10 10.88 8.19
N ARG A 173 -1.30 9.86 8.51
CA ARG A 173 -0.94 8.77 7.61
C ARG A 173 -1.42 7.44 8.20
N TYR A 174 -2.00 6.61 7.35
CA TYR A 174 -2.49 5.29 7.74
C TYR A 174 -1.34 4.27 7.80
N ARG A 175 -1.35 3.41 8.81
CA ARG A 175 -0.47 2.25 8.96
C ARG A 175 -1.26 1.05 9.45
N TRP A 176 -1.35 0.00 8.64
CA TRP A 176 -1.94 -1.28 9.04
C TRP A 176 -0.83 -2.23 9.48
N GLN A 177 -0.80 -2.53 10.77
CA GLN A 177 0.19 -3.40 11.36
C GLN A 177 -0.41 -4.79 11.62
N PRO A 178 0.26 -5.88 11.22
CA PRO A 178 -0.22 -7.24 11.46
C PRO A 178 -0.11 -7.59 12.94
N ASP A 179 -1.18 -8.13 13.53
CA ASP A 179 -1.15 -8.55 14.95
C ASP A 179 -0.29 -9.81 15.15
N ALA A 180 -0.09 -10.59 14.08
CA ALA A 180 0.81 -11.75 14.06
C ALA A 180 2.31 -11.37 14.02
N GLY A 181 2.64 -10.08 14.00
CA GLY A 181 4.01 -9.59 13.83
C GLY A 181 4.50 -9.62 12.38
N GLU A 182 5.70 -9.09 12.14
CA GLU A 182 6.30 -9.05 10.81
C GLU A 182 7.29 -10.20 10.61
N GLU A 183 7.26 -10.84 9.43
CA GLU A 183 8.13 -11.96 9.10
C GLU A 183 8.58 -11.91 7.63
N THR A 184 9.88 -12.15 7.42
CA THR A 184 10.54 -12.15 6.11
C THR A 184 11.32 -13.43 5.90
N LEU A 185 11.48 -13.81 4.64
CA LEU A 185 12.29 -14.96 4.22
C LEU A 185 13.63 -14.46 3.68
N ALA A 186 14.64 -15.33 3.72
CA ALA A 186 15.81 -15.15 2.87
C ALA A 186 15.42 -15.33 1.39
N GLN A 187 16.15 -14.71 0.47
CA GLN A 187 15.81 -14.78 -0.96
C GLN A 187 15.88 -16.21 -1.51
N ASP A 188 16.89 -16.97 -1.12
CA ASP A 188 17.08 -18.37 -1.53
C ASP A 188 15.99 -19.31 -0.99
N GLU A 189 15.50 -19.04 0.22
CA GLU A 189 14.34 -19.73 0.77
C GLU A 189 13.08 -19.44 -0.05
N ALA A 190 12.81 -18.16 -0.33
CA ALA A 190 11.65 -17.74 -1.10
C ALA A 190 11.67 -18.32 -2.53
N ASP A 191 12.83 -18.33 -3.19
CA ASP A 191 13.01 -18.88 -4.54
C ASP A 191 12.75 -20.41 -4.60
N GLY A 192 12.85 -21.10 -3.46
CA GLY A 192 12.53 -22.53 -3.34
C GLY A 192 11.05 -22.83 -3.11
N LEU A 193 10.21 -21.83 -2.85
CA LEU A 193 8.77 -21.99 -2.63
C LEU A 193 8.00 -22.06 -3.96
N ALA A 194 6.71 -22.39 -3.87
CA ALA A 194 5.81 -22.30 -5.02
C ALA A 194 5.64 -20.84 -5.46
N ALA A 195 5.44 -20.61 -6.77
CA ALA A 195 5.34 -19.26 -7.32
C ALA A 195 4.20 -18.41 -6.72
N ASP A 196 3.15 -19.04 -6.21
CA ASP A 196 1.96 -18.43 -5.63
C ASP A 196 1.89 -18.60 -4.10
N TYR A 197 3.03 -18.83 -3.42
CA TYR A 197 3.04 -19.19 -2.00
C TYR A 197 2.32 -18.18 -1.11
N LEU A 198 2.37 -16.87 -1.39
CA LEU A 198 1.65 -15.87 -0.59
C LEU A 198 0.14 -15.95 -0.81
N GLN A 199 -0.31 -16.28 -2.03
CA GLN A 199 -1.73 -16.43 -2.36
C GLN A 199 -2.33 -17.67 -1.69
N ASP A 200 -1.58 -18.77 -1.71
CA ASP A 200 -1.98 -20.02 -1.07
C ASP A 200 -1.95 -19.89 0.45
N GLU A 201 -0.93 -19.24 1.00
CA GLU A 201 -0.76 -19.04 2.44
C GLU A 201 -1.95 -18.28 3.04
N VAL A 202 -2.35 -17.13 2.48
CA VAL A 202 -3.49 -16.37 3.04
C VAL A 202 -4.79 -17.15 2.95
N ARG A 203 -5.01 -17.90 1.87
CA ARG A 203 -6.21 -18.71 1.66
C ARG A 203 -6.30 -19.83 2.69
N THR A 204 -5.21 -20.56 2.89
CA THR A 204 -5.14 -21.61 3.91
C THR A 204 -5.17 -21.04 5.33
N ARG A 205 -4.60 -19.86 5.57
CA ARG A 205 -4.63 -19.21 6.89
C ARG A 205 -6.06 -18.89 7.33
N VAL A 206 -6.86 -18.28 6.45
CA VAL A 206 -8.24 -17.87 6.78
C VAL A 206 -9.20 -19.05 7.00
N GLU A 207 -8.87 -20.24 6.49
CA GLU A 207 -9.61 -21.47 6.80
C GLU A 207 -9.46 -21.90 8.27
N ARG A 208 -8.39 -21.45 8.96
CA ARG A 208 -8.07 -21.82 10.34
C ARG A 208 -8.43 -20.74 11.34
N ALA A 209 -8.10 -19.49 11.02
CA ALA A 209 -8.37 -18.34 11.87
C ALA A 209 -8.43 -17.04 11.05
N PRO A 210 -9.16 -16.02 11.50
CA PRO A 210 -9.13 -14.70 10.88
C PRO A 210 -7.72 -14.13 10.83
N ILE A 211 -7.40 -13.42 9.75
CA ILE A 211 -6.25 -12.51 9.68
C ILE A 211 -6.67 -11.21 10.36
N THR A 212 -5.85 -10.72 11.29
CA THR A 212 -6.12 -9.49 12.03
C THR A 212 -4.99 -8.49 11.86
N PHE A 213 -5.37 -7.23 11.70
CA PHE A 213 -4.49 -6.09 11.62
C PHE A 213 -5.05 -4.98 12.51
N THR A 214 -4.16 -4.28 13.18
CA THR A 214 -4.46 -3.06 13.90
C THR A 214 -4.17 -1.85 13.01
N LEU A 215 -5.11 -0.92 12.91
CA LEU A 215 -4.89 0.35 12.23
C LEU A 215 -4.27 1.35 13.20
N PHE A 216 -3.17 1.95 12.78
CA PHE A 216 -2.56 3.10 13.43
C PHE A 216 -2.68 4.33 12.52
N LEU A 217 -3.07 5.45 13.12
CA LEU A 217 -3.07 6.77 12.52
C LEU A 217 -1.87 7.53 13.05
N GLN A 218 -0.83 7.68 12.23
CA GLN A 218 0.30 8.55 12.55
C GLN A 218 -0.14 10.00 12.35
N LEU A 219 -0.03 10.83 13.38
CA LEU A 219 -0.45 12.23 13.35
C LEU A 219 0.71 13.12 12.87
N ALA A 220 0.40 14.12 12.05
CA ALA A 220 1.38 15.11 11.61
C ALA A 220 1.69 16.10 12.73
N ASP A 221 2.97 16.46 12.87
CA ASP A 221 3.38 17.66 13.62
C ASP A 221 3.57 18.86 12.68
N ASP A 222 3.75 20.04 13.27
CA ASP A 222 4.08 21.26 12.53
C ASP A 222 5.35 21.05 11.68
N GLY A 223 5.22 21.34 10.37
CA GLY A 223 6.31 21.24 9.40
C GLY A 223 6.40 19.89 8.68
N ASP A 224 5.61 18.88 9.08
CA ASP A 224 5.52 17.63 8.33
C ASP A 224 4.86 17.87 6.96
N PRO A 225 5.43 17.34 5.87
CA PRO A 225 4.86 17.55 4.54
C PRO A 225 3.59 16.72 4.36
N THR A 226 2.50 17.38 3.99
CA THR A 226 1.17 16.76 3.77
C THR A 226 0.86 16.54 2.28
N ASP A 227 1.71 17.05 1.40
CA ASP A 227 1.59 17.01 -0.06
C ASP A 227 2.81 16.39 -0.76
N ASP A 228 3.76 15.84 0.01
CA ASP A 228 4.94 15.13 -0.50
C ASP A 228 4.94 13.66 -0.03
N PRO A 229 4.57 12.70 -0.91
CA PRO A 229 4.58 11.29 -0.57
C PRO A 229 5.98 10.65 -0.59
N THR A 230 7.01 11.35 -1.07
CA THR A 230 8.41 10.86 -1.06
C THR A 230 9.09 11.09 0.28
N ALA A 231 8.57 12.03 1.07
CA ALA A 231 9.05 12.33 2.41
C ALA A 231 8.33 11.46 3.45
N GLN A 232 9.09 10.71 4.26
CA GLN A 232 8.57 9.98 5.41
C GLN A 232 8.47 10.92 6.63
N TRP A 233 7.37 10.86 7.38
CA TRP A 233 7.32 11.49 8.70
C TRP A 233 8.12 10.65 9.71
N PRO A 234 8.77 11.24 10.72
CA PRO A 234 9.52 10.49 11.72
C PRO A 234 8.68 9.37 12.36
N ASP A 235 9.27 8.19 12.55
CA ASP A 235 8.53 7.03 13.08
C ASP A 235 8.07 7.25 14.54
N GLU A 236 8.71 8.18 15.26
CA GLU A 236 8.38 8.58 16.63
C GLU A 236 7.17 9.51 16.74
N ARG A 237 6.57 9.93 15.61
CA ARG A 237 5.33 10.73 15.63
C ARG A 237 4.24 10.03 16.42
N GLU A 238 3.35 10.82 17.03
CA GLU A 238 2.21 10.29 17.77
C GLU A 238 1.40 9.35 16.86
N GLN A 239 1.04 8.18 17.41
CA GLN A 239 0.22 7.20 16.73
C GLN A 239 -1.00 6.89 17.57
N VAL A 240 -2.16 6.91 16.92
CA VAL A 240 -3.45 6.55 17.52
C VAL A 240 -3.89 5.21 16.96
N GLU A 241 -4.14 4.25 17.84
CA GLU A 241 -4.83 3.00 17.49
C GLU A 241 -6.29 3.31 17.14
N ALA A 242 -6.71 2.89 15.95
CA ALA A 242 -7.93 3.35 15.31
C ALA A 242 -8.91 2.26 14.96
#